data_AF-A0A178LDJ2-F1
#
_entry.id   AF-A0A178LDJ2-F1
#
_cell.length_a   1.000
_cell.length_b   1.000
_cell.length_c   1.000
_cell.angle_alpha   90.00
_cell.angle_beta   90.00
_cell.angle_gamma   90.00
#
_symmetry.space_group_name_H-M   'P 1'
#
loop_
_entity.id
_entity.type
_entity.pdbx_description
1 polymer ?
#
loop_
_entity_poly.entity_id
_entity_poly.type
_entity_poly.pdbx_seq_one_letter_code
_entity_poly.pdbx_strand_id
1 'polypeptide(L)' 'MLTRYVLKHFHFCCGIGGGAKGFNQNREVVGHLQADWRCIGGVDVDSGALRVLGPNSNVAIQPDRNVLITPGS' A
#
# COMPACT_ATOMS: atom_id res chain seq x y z
N MET A 1 -11.82 24.63 -8.25
CA MET A 1 -12.45 23.48 -7.57
C MET A 1 -11.41 22.37 -7.50
N LEU A 2 -11.08 21.88 -6.31
CA LEU A 2 -10.10 20.79 -6.15
C LEU A 2 -10.77 19.45 -6.48
N THR A 3 -10.20 18.69 -7.42
CA THR A 3 -10.68 17.34 -7.75
C THR A 3 -9.86 16.33 -6.97
N ARG A 4 -10.52 15.54 -6.10
CA ARG A 4 -9.86 14.51 -5.30
C ARG A 4 -9.82 13.18 -6.05
N TYR A 5 -8.65 12.56 -6.11
CA TYR A 5 -8.44 11.24 -6.70
C TYR A 5 -7.76 10.32 -5.70
N VAL A 6 -8.21 9.05 -5.65
CA VAL A 6 -7.54 8.01 -4.87
C VAL A 6 -6.65 7.20 -5.80
N LEU A 7 -5.34 7.28 -5.61
CA LEU A 7 -4.35 6.54 -6.37
C LEU A 7 -4.00 5.23 -5.64
N LYS A 8 -4.35 4.10 -6.27
CA LYS A 8 -4.06 2.77 -5.75
C LYS A 8 -2.67 2.33 -6.18
N HIS A 9 -1.87 1.80 -5.26
CA HIS A 9 -0.52 1.31 -5.55
C HIS A 9 -0.27 -0.10 -4.99
N PHE A 10 0.57 -0.86 -5.67
CA PHE A 10 0.98 -2.22 -5.31
C PHE A 10 2.51 -2.34 -5.32
N HIS A 11 3.09 -3.01 -4.32
CA HIS A 11 4.54 -3.13 -4.18
C HIS A 11 5.03 -4.55 -4.49
N PHE A 12 5.97 -4.67 -5.43
CA PHE A 12 6.73 -5.89 -5.68
C PHE A 12 8.03 -5.85 -4.86
N CYS A 13 8.36 -6.92 -4.16
CA CYS A 13 9.48 -7.00 -3.21
C CYS A 13 9.32 -5.96 -2.08
N CYS A 14 8.14 -5.91 -1.47
CA CYS A 14 7.76 -4.84 -0.55
C CYS A 14 8.51 -4.83 0.78
N GLY A 15 9.24 -5.91 1.09
CA GLY A 15 9.94 -6.12 2.35
C GLY A 15 9.03 -5.85 3.54
N ILE A 16 9.56 -5.11 4.52
CA ILE A 16 8.83 -4.71 5.74
C ILE A 16 7.78 -3.62 5.50
N GLY A 17 7.66 -3.10 4.26
CA GLY A 17 6.61 -2.15 3.91
C GLY A 17 6.93 -0.67 3.96
N GLY A 18 8.21 -0.30 3.87
CA GLY A 18 8.63 1.11 3.86
C GLY A 18 8.00 1.93 2.72
N GLY A 19 7.90 1.34 1.53
CA GLY A 19 7.28 1.98 0.36
C GLY A 19 5.80 2.28 0.58
N ALA A 20 5.01 1.29 1.04
CA ALA A 20 3.58 1.46 1.29
C ALA A 20 3.30 2.57 2.32
N LYS A 21 4.10 2.63 3.39
CA LYS A 21 3.98 3.68 4.41
C LYS A 21 4.31 5.06 3.85
N GLY A 22 5.40 5.18 3.08
CA GLY A 22 5.82 6.46 2.49
C GLY A 22 4.77 7.03 1.54
N PHE A 23 4.19 6.20 0.66
CA PHE A 23 3.13 6.63 -0.23
C PHE A 23 1.86 7.06 0.54
N ASN A 24 1.40 6.25 1.50
CA ASN A 24 0.21 6.60 2.29
C ASN A 24 0.37 7.89 3.12
N GLN A 25 1.60 8.26 3.48
CA GLN A 25 1.90 9.51 4.18
C GLN A 25 1.98 10.72 3.24
N ASN A 26 2.22 10.49 1.95
CA ASN A 26 2.33 11.55 0.97
C ASN A 26 0.95 12.13 0.63
N ARG A 27 0.89 13.46 0.52
CA ARG A 27 -0.27 14.21 0.04
C ARG A 27 0.17 15.12 -1.07
N GLU A 28 0.11 14.63 -2.28
CA GLU A 28 0.52 15.38 -3.44
C GLU A 28 -0.64 16.19 -4.02
N VAL A 29 -0.31 17.42 -4.37
CA VAL A 29 -1.20 18.37 -5.02
C VAL A 29 -0.56 18.77 -6.33
N VAL A 30 -1.19 18.39 -7.44
CA VAL A 30 -0.71 18.71 -8.79
C VAL A 30 -1.75 19.60 -9.46
N GLY A 31 -1.51 20.90 -9.45
CA GLY A 31 -2.47 21.89 -9.95
C GLY A 31 -3.78 21.86 -9.16
N HIS A 32 -4.88 21.47 -9.82
CA HIS A 32 -6.20 21.33 -9.20
C HIS A 32 -6.53 19.91 -8.71
N LEU A 33 -5.58 18.97 -8.83
CA LEU A 33 -5.75 17.59 -8.41
C LEU A 33 -5.16 17.38 -7.02
N GLN A 34 -5.97 16.87 -6.10
CA GLN A 34 -5.52 16.34 -4.81
C GLN A 34 -5.49 14.82 -4.90
N ALA A 35 -4.31 14.22 -4.82
CA ALA A 35 -4.19 12.77 -4.77
C ALA A 35 -4.04 12.28 -3.33
N ASP A 36 -4.76 11.20 -3.04
CA ASP A 36 -4.66 10.42 -1.81
C ASP A 36 -4.18 9.02 -2.18
N TRP A 37 -3.08 8.55 -1.58
CA TRP A 37 -2.53 7.23 -1.85
C TRP A 37 -3.21 6.15 -1.03
N ARG A 38 -3.51 5.02 -1.68
CA ARG A 38 -4.02 3.81 -1.02
C ARG A 38 -3.20 2.59 -1.44
N CYS A 39 -2.47 2.02 -0.48
CA CYS A 39 -1.87 0.70 -0.67
C CYS A 39 -2.97 -0.36 -0.84
N ILE A 40 -2.90 -1.13 -1.93
CA ILE A 40 -3.77 -2.28 -2.18
C ILE A 40 -3.11 -3.62 -1.85
N GLY A 41 -1.78 -3.63 -1.66
CA GLY A 41 -1.07 -4.84 -1.29
C GLY A 41 0.40 -4.86 -1.68
N GLY A 42 1.02 -6.01 -1.45
CA GLY A 42 2.37 -6.30 -1.90
C GLY A 42 2.69 -7.79 -1.96
N VAL A 43 3.71 -8.13 -2.75
CA VAL A 43 4.29 -9.48 -2.84
C VAL A 43 5.72 -9.43 -2.33
N ASP A 44 6.09 -10.40 -1.51
CA ASP A 44 7.48 -10.64 -1.12
C ASP A 44 7.74 -12.13 -0.93
N VAL A 45 8.94 -12.58 -1.29
CA VAL A 45 9.37 -13.97 -1.05
C VAL A 45 9.55 -14.26 0.44
N ASP A 46 9.86 -13.24 1.24
CA ASP A 46 9.99 -13.33 2.68
C ASP A 46 8.65 -13.07 3.39
N SER A 47 8.03 -14.16 3.83
CA SER A 47 6.84 -14.16 4.69
C SER A 47 7.01 -13.35 5.99
N GLY A 48 8.23 -13.26 6.54
CA GLY A 48 8.52 -12.48 7.75
C GLY A 48 8.35 -10.98 7.52
N ALA A 49 8.77 -10.50 6.36
CA ALA A 49 8.66 -9.10 5.98
C ALA A 49 7.19 -8.68 5.73
N LEU A 50 6.40 -9.55 5.08
CA LEU A 50 4.96 -9.33 4.87
C LEU A 50 4.18 -9.22 6.18
N ARG A 51 4.59 -9.97 7.22
CA ARG A 51 3.96 -9.91 8.53
C ARG A 51 4.12 -8.55 9.22
N VAL A 52 5.21 -7.85 8.93
CA VAL A 52 5.49 -6.50 9.45
C VAL A 52 4.77 -5.42 8.62
N LEU A 53 4.57 -5.65 7.32
CA LEU A 53 3.85 -4.73 6.45
C LEU A 53 2.36 -4.63 6.80
N GLY A 54 1.70 -5.74 7.17
CA GLY A 54 0.27 -5.80 7.52
C GLY A 54 -0.25 -4.66 8.42
N PRO A 55 0.33 -4.42 9.62
CA PRO A 55 -0.08 -3.33 10.50
C PRO A 55 0.24 -1.92 9.97
N ASN A 56 1.22 -1.78 9.06
CA ASN A 56 1.65 -0.49 8.51
C ASN A 56 0.87 -0.06 7.26
N SER A 57 -0.01 -0.92 6.73
CA SER A 57 -0.61 -0.72 5.41
C SER A 57 -2.12 -0.97 5.33
N ASN A 58 -2.79 -1.36 6.43
CA ASN A 58 -4.20 -1.80 6.45
C ASN A 58 -4.47 -3.01 5.53
N VAL A 59 -3.47 -3.86 5.31
CA VAL A 59 -3.53 -4.98 4.37
C VAL A 59 -3.46 -6.30 5.13
N ALA A 60 -4.21 -7.31 4.71
CA ALA A 60 -4.24 -8.63 5.35
C ALA A 60 -3.26 -9.59 4.68
N ILE A 61 -2.57 -10.42 5.48
CA ILE A 61 -1.72 -11.52 4.99
C ILE A 61 -2.63 -12.65 4.53
N GLN A 62 -2.45 -13.11 3.29
CA GLN A 62 -3.04 -14.37 2.87
C GLN A 62 -2.24 -15.52 3.49
N PRO A 63 -2.85 -16.38 4.31
CA PRO A 63 -2.14 -17.37 5.12
C PRO A 63 -1.40 -18.44 4.30
N ASP A 64 -1.74 -18.61 3.02
CA ASP A 64 -1.16 -19.59 2.10
C ASP A 64 -0.21 -18.96 1.07
N ARG A 65 -0.05 -17.63 1.04
CA ARG A 65 0.72 -16.95 -0.01
C ARG A 65 1.66 -15.88 0.51
N ASN A 66 2.75 -15.75 -0.22
CA ASN A 66 3.72 -14.66 -0.15
C ASN A 66 3.16 -13.33 -0.70
N VAL A 67 1.89 -13.05 -0.39
CA VAL A 67 1.08 -11.96 -0.92
C VAL A 67 0.20 -11.37 0.18
N LEU A 68 0.16 -10.05 0.25
CA LEU A 68 -0.64 -9.26 1.17
C LEU A 68 -1.63 -8.43 0.34
N ILE A 69 -2.93 -8.52 0.61
CA ILE A 69 -3.96 -7.75 -0.14
C ILE A 69 -4.97 -7.09 0.80
N THR A 70 -5.39 -5.87 0.47
CA THR A 70 -6.34 -5.11 1.29
C THR A 70 -7.71 -5.78 1.17
N PRO A 71 -8.41 -6.10 2.27
CA PRO A 71 -9.75 -6.68 2.19
C PRO A 71 -10.68 -5.76 1.39
N GLY A 72 -11.28 -6.28 0.31
CA GLY A 72 -12.18 -5.52 -0.57
C GLY A 72 -11.50 -4.57 -1.56
N SER A 73 -10.26 -4.85 -1.97
CA SER A 73 -9.58 -4.14 -3.07
C SER A 73 -9.97 -4.62 -4.45
#